data_AF-A0A059WS39-F1
#
_entry.id   AF-A0A059WS39-F1
#
_cell.length_a   1.000
_cell.length_b   1.000
_cell.length_c   1.000
_cell.angle_alpha   90.00
_cell.angle_beta   90.00
_cell.angle_gamma   90.00
#
_symmetry.space_group_name_H-M   'P 1'
#
loop_
_entity.id
_entity.type
_entity.pdbx_description
1 polymer ?
#
loop_
_entity_poly.entity_id
_entity_poly.type
_entity_poly.pdbx_seq_one_letter_code
_entity_poly.pdbx_strand_id
1 'polypeptide(L)'
;MTELVVLNLGRREMQAVSLDGARVRTVVGGLDETPDGVVADGERGHIYWTNMGTPDPGAAPGTEPSFFTRNGSIERVDFDGGNRRTIVPRGAFTTGKQLTADFGAGKLYWCDREGMQVLSCDLDGSNLQTLIVAGFGDGAAR
;
A
#
# COMPACT_ATOMS: atom_id res chain seq x y z
N MET A 1 -1.47 5.33 -23.73
CA MET A 1 -0.35 4.36 -23.75
C MET A 1 -0.44 3.57 -22.47
N THR A 2 -0.49 2.24 -22.53
CA THR A 2 -0.64 1.38 -21.35
C THR A 2 0.72 1.13 -20.70
N GLU A 3 0.79 1.23 -19.37
CA GLU A 3 2.00 1.03 -18.57
C GLU A 3 1.71 0.07 -17.41
N LEU A 4 2.73 -0.67 -16.96
CA LEU A 4 2.75 -1.36 -15.67
C LEU A 4 3.13 -0.37 -14.57
N VAL A 5 2.52 -0.50 -13.40
CA VAL A 5 2.96 0.19 -12.17
C VAL A 5 3.78 -0.79 -11.35
N VAL A 6 4.99 -0.38 -10.96
CA VAL A 6 5.96 -1.22 -10.25
C VAL A 6 6.41 -0.51 -8.98
N LEU A 7 6.39 -1.21 -7.85
CA LEU A 7 7.00 -0.76 -6.60
C LEU A 7 8.45 -1.25 -6.56
N ASN A 8 9.39 -0.31 -6.66
CA ASN A 8 10.82 -0.59 -6.62
C ASN A 8 11.37 -0.27 -5.23
N LEU A 9 11.32 -1.25 -4.33
CA LEU A 9 11.75 -1.08 -2.94
C LEU A 9 13.24 -0.74 -2.81
N GLY A 10 14.09 -1.36 -3.64
CA GLY A 10 15.53 -1.12 -3.61
C GLY A 10 15.91 0.32 -4.01
N ARG A 11 15.13 0.93 -4.91
CA ARG A 11 15.31 2.34 -5.33
C ARG A 11 14.40 3.32 -4.58
N ARG A 12 13.55 2.83 -3.68
CA ARG A 12 12.59 3.62 -2.91
C ARG A 12 11.71 4.48 -3.82
N GLU A 13 11.18 3.88 -4.87
CA GLU A 13 10.35 4.58 -5.85
C GLU A 13 9.25 3.70 -6.43
N MET A 14 8.19 4.35 -6.91
CA MET A 14 7.18 3.77 -7.78
C MET A 14 7.51 4.15 -9.22
N GLN A 15 7.46 3.18 -10.12
CA GLN A 15 7.78 3.35 -11.53
C GLN A 15 6.59 3.00 -12.41
N ALA A 16 6.46 3.70 -13.53
CA ALA A 16 5.61 3.31 -14.64
C ALA A 16 6.50 2.78 -15.78
N VAL A 17 6.17 1.60 -16.28
CA VAL A 17 6.98 0.84 -17.24
C VAL A 17 6.13 0.50 -18.46
N SER A 18 6.59 0.78 -19.67
CA SER A 18 5.89 0.33 -20.88
C SER A 18 5.80 -1.19 -20.94
N LEU A 19 4.78 -1.74 -21.63
CA LEU A 19 4.56 -3.19 -21.68
C LEU A 19 5.71 -3.97 -22.33
N ASP A 20 6.50 -3.31 -23.19
CA ASP A 20 7.71 -3.86 -23.81
C ASP A 20 8.99 -3.62 -22.97
N GLY A 21 8.87 -2.94 -21.82
CA GLY A 21 9.99 -2.60 -20.93
C GLY A 21 10.92 -1.50 -21.43
N ALA A 22 10.70 -0.97 -22.63
CA ALA A 22 11.62 -0.02 -23.26
C ALA A 22 11.64 1.36 -22.59
N ARG A 23 10.55 1.74 -21.91
CA ARG A 23 10.42 3.03 -21.24
C ARG A 23 10.07 2.84 -19.78
N VAL A 24 10.93 3.39 -18.91
CA VAL A 24 10.73 3.44 -17.46
C VAL A 24 10.73 4.90 -17.03
N ARG A 25 9.73 5.31 -16.25
CA ARG A 25 9.71 6.62 -15.60
C ARG A 25 9.37 6.48 -14.11
N THR A 26 9.96 7.33 -13.29
CA THR A 26 9.57 7.45 -11.87
C THR A 26 8.24 8.20 -11.77
N VAL A 27 7.28 7.62 -11.04
CA VAL A 27 5.99 8.24 -10.70
C VAL A 27 6.09 8.89 -9.32
N VAL A 28 6.64 8.16 -8.34
CA VAL A 28 6.88 8.65 -6.98
C VAL A 28 8.30 8.27 -6.58
N GLY A 29 9.14 9.25 -6.23
CA GLY A 29 10.45 9.01 -5.63
C GLY A 29 10.41 9.18 -4.11
N GLY A 30 11.44 8.71 -3.42
CA GLY A 30 11.60 8.94 -1.98
C GLY A 30 10.50 8.26 -1.15
N LEU A 31 10.15 7.03 -1.48
CA LEU A 31 9.27 6.21 -0.65
C LEU A 31 10.02 5.86 0.65
N ASP A 32 9.64 6.54 1.73
CA ASP A 32 10.26 6.39 3.05
C ASP A 32 9.62 5.29 3.90
N GLU A 33 8.46 4.80 3.50
CA GLU A 33 7.81 3.61 4.04
C GLU A 33 8.08 2.40 3.15
N THR A 34 7.61 1.22 3.58
CA THR A 34 7.73 -0.01 2.80
C THR A 34 6.41 -0.29 2.08
N PRO A 35 6.23 0.14 0.81
CA PRO A 35 5.01 -0.11 0.06
C PRO A 35 4.89 -1.59 -0.32
N ASP A 36 3.67 -2.08 -0.56
CA ASP A 36 3.45 -3.49 -0.91
C ASP A 36 2.35 -3.70 -1.97
N GLY A 37 1.08 -3.52 -1.61
CA GLY A 37 -0.03 -3.67 -2.54
C GLY A 37 -0.19 -2.41 -3.38
N VAL A 38 -0.50 -2.55 -4.67
CA VAL A 38 -0.74 -1.42 -5.57
C VAL A 38 -1.88 -1.72 -6.54
N VAL A 39 -2.75 -0.75 -6.78
CA VAL A 39 -3.83 -0.79 -7.78
C VAL A 39 -3.96 0.54 -8.50
N ALA A 40 -4.44 0.52 -9.74
CA ALA A 40 -4.62 1.71 -10.58
C ALA A 40 -6.06 1.85 -11.04
N ASP A 41 -6.69 2.99 -10.75
CA ASP A 41 -7.98 3.41 -11.29
C ASP A 41 -7.75 4.13 -12.62
N GLY A 42 -7.95 3.41 -13.72
CA GLY A 42 -7.79 3.93 -15.08
C GLY A 42 -8.81 5.00 -15.46
N GLU A 43 -10.00 5.01 -14.84
CA GLU A 43 -11.06 5.97 -15.15
C GLU A 43 -10.81 7.32 -14.48
N ARG A 44 -10.34 7.29 -13.23
CA ARG A 44 -10.05 8.52 -12.44
C ARG A 44 -8.60 8.97 -12.53
N GLY A 45 -7.71 8.15 -13.08
CA GLY A 45 -6.29 8.49 -13.25
C GLY A 45 -5.47 8.43 -11.97
N HIS A 46 -5.82 7.52 -11.06
CA HIS A 46 -5.23 7.43 -9.72
C HIS A 46 -4.55 6.08 -9.47
N ILE A 47 -3.41 6.10 -8.78
CA ILE A 47 -2.73 4.90 -8.26
C ILE A 47 -2.88 4.92 -6.75
N TYR A 48 -3.29 3.79 -6.17
CA TYR A 48 -3.39 3.59 -4.73
C TYR A 48 -2.39 2.51 -4.31
N TRP A 49 -1.76 2.67 -3.16
CA TRP A 49 -0.90 1.62 -2.61
C TRP A 49 -0.98 1.54 -1.09
N THR A 50 -0.77 0.33 -0.57
CA THR A 50 -0.58 0.10 0.86
C THR A 50 0.89 0.30 1.21
N ASN A 51 1.12 0.86 2.39
CA ASN A 51 2.40 0.84 3.07
C ASN A 51 2.29 -0.09 4.28
N MET A 52 3.27 -0.98 4.42
CA MET A 52 3.52 -1.74 5.64
C MET A 52 3.99 -0.86 6.79
N GLY A 53 4.37 0.38 6.50
CA GLY A 53 4.92 1.35 7.43
C GLY A 53 6.43 1.18 7.62
N THR A 54 6.91 1.52 8.82
CA THR A 54 8.33 1.47 9.18
C THR A 54 8.63 0.14 9.89
N PRO A 55 9.67 -0.61 9.46
CA PRO A 55 10.16 -1.79 10.16
C PRO A 55 10.34 -1.58 11.66
N ASP A 56 10.06 -2.61 12.46
CA ASP A 56 10.45 -2.63 13.86
C ASP A 56 11.99 -2.65 13.98
N PRO A 57 12.55 -2.03 15.03
CA PRO A 57 14.00 -2.07 15.25
C PRO A 57 14.48 -3.49 15.60
N GLY A 58 15.75 -3.77 15.29
CA GLY A 58 16.43 -4.98 15.77
C GLY A 58 16.52 -6.14 14.76
N ALA A 59 16.13 -5.94 13.50
CA ALA A 59 16.40 -6.90 12.44
C ALA A 59 17.92 -7.09 12.24
N ALA A 60 18.37 -8.33 12.13
CA ALA A 60 19.77 -8.63 11.82
C ALA A 60 20.05 -8.31 10.33
N PRO A 61 21.30 -7.97 9.97
CA PRO A 61 21.66 -7.79 8.57
C PRO A 61 21.33 -9.05 7.74
N GLY A 62 20.60 -8.87 6.64
CA GLY A 62 20.21 -9.97 5.74
C GLY A 62 18.99 -10.79 6.19
N THR A 63 18.30 -10.40 7.27
CA THR A 63 17.01 -10.98 7.65
C THR A 63 15.87 -10.07 7.26
N GLU A 64 14.72 -10.65 6.93
CA GLU A 64 13.49 -9.90 6.74
C GLU A 64 13.11 -9.16 8.03
N PRO A 65 12.82 -7.85 7.97
CA PRO A 65 12.39 -7.09 9.14
C PRO A 65 10.97 -7.49 9.56
N SER A 66 10.65 -7.25 10.83
CA SER A 66 9.27 -7.37 11.33
C SER A 66 8.52 -6.04 11.22
N PHE A 67 7.19 -6.13 11.18
CA PHE A 67 6.28 -4.99 11.01
C PHE A 67 5.12 -5.05 12.01
N PHE A 68 5.37 -5.36 13.28
CA PHE A 68 4.31 -5.42 14.30
C PHE A 68 3.92 -4.05 14.87
N THR A 69 4.75 -3.02 14.68
CA THR A 69 4.37 -1.65 15.05
C THR A 69 3.17 -1.20 14.23
N ARG A 70 2.11 -0.73 14.90
CA ARG A 70 0.90 -0.24 14.26
C ARG A 70 1.14 1.09 13.55
N ASN A 71 1.71 1.04 12.35
CA ASN A 71 2.11 2.23 11.58
C ASN A 71 1.84 2.13 10.07
N GLY A 72 1.07 1.14 9.62
CA GLY A 72 0.63 1.00 8.24
C GLY A 72 -0.29 2.15 7.78
N SER A 73 -0.26 2.41 6.47
CA SER A 73 -1.00 3.51 5.83
C SER A 73 -1.40 3.17 4.39
N ILE A 74 -2.34 3.93 3.80
CA ILE A 74 -2.65 3.88 2.36
C ILE A 74 -2.49 5.28 1.79
N GLU A 75 -1.88 5.34 0.62
CA GLU A 75 -1.69 6.58 -0.12
C GLU A 75 -2.19 6.45 -1.56
N ARG A 76 -2.39 7.61 -2.18
CA ARG A 76 -2.78 7.75 -3.58
C ARG A 76 -1.93 8.81 -4.27
N VAL A 77 -1.70 8.65 -5.56
CA VAL A 77 -1.10 9.64 -6.45
C VAL A 77 -1.83 9.63 -7.80
N ASP A 78 -1.74 10.71 -8.57
CA ASP A 78 -2.19 10.72 -9.95
C ASP A 78 -1.16 10.03 -10.86
N PHE A 79 -1.55 9.60 -12.07
CA PHE A 79 -0.66 8.86 -12.98
C PHE A 79 0.62 9.60 -13.39
N ASP A 80 0.61 10.93 -13.32
CA ASP A 80 1.78 11.77 -13.58
C ASP A 80 2.69 11.96 -12.36
N GLY A 81 2.33 11.41 -11.19
CA GLY A 81 3.03 11.57 -9.93
C GLY A 81 2.56 12.77 -9.10
N GLY A 82 1.60 13.55 -9.61
CA GLY A 82 1.01 14.69 -8.92
C GLY A 82 -0.01 14.31 -7.85
N ASN A 83 -0.44 15.30 -7.06
CA ASN A 83 -1.54 15.17 -6.09
C ASN A 83 -1.44 13.97 -5.15
N ARG A 84 -0.22 13.66 -4.67
CA ARG A 84 -0.01 12.63 -3.65
C ARG A 84 -0.81 12.96 -2.39
N ARG A 85 -1.61 12.01 -1.90
CA ARG A 85 -2.50 12.14 -0.75
C ARG A 85 -2.46 10.89 0.12
N THR A 86 -2.54 11.09 1.42
CA THR A 86 -2.87 10.01 2.36
C THR A 86 -4.37 9.71 2.26
N ILE A 87 -4.70 8.43 2.05
CA ILE A 87 -6.08 7.91 2.02
C ILE A 87 -6.42 7.32 3.39
N VAL A 88 -5.56 6.46 3.92
CA VAL A 88 -5.69 5.93 5.28
C VAL A 88 -4.44 6.34 6.08
N PRO A 89 -4.59 7.09 7.19
CA PRO A 89 -3.45 7.62 7.92
C PRO A 89 -2.66 6.52 8.64
N ARG A 90 -1.37 6.81 8.89
CA ARG A 90 -0.49 5.93 9.67
C ARG A 90 -1.14 5.55 11.00
N GLY A 91 -1.08 4.27 11.33
CA GLY A 91 -1.57 3.73 12.60
C GLY A 91 -3.07 3.38 12.61
N ALA A 92 -3.77 3.59 11.50
CA ALA A 92 -5.13 3.07 11.33
C ALA A 92 -5.17 1.53 11.34
N PHE A 93 -4.10 0.87 10.87
CA PHE A 93 -3.90 -0.58 10.88
C PHE A 93 -2.41 -0.91 11.08
N THR A 94 -2.06 -2.19 11.18
CA THR A 94 -0.69 -2.62 11.48
C THR A 94 0.18 -2.65 10.25
N THR A 95 -0.09 -3.56 9.31
CA THR A 95 0.80 -3.87 8.20
C THR A 95 0.01 -4.09 6.92
N GLY A 96 0.00 -3.07 6.07
CA GLY A 96 -0.78 -3.07 4.84
C GLY A 96 -0.14 -3.96 3.81
N LYS A 97 -0.78 -5.07 3.51
CA LYS A 97 -0.43 -6.01 2.45
C LYS A 97 -1.50 -5.98 1.36
N GLN A 98 -1.47 -6.95 0.45
CA GLN A 98 -2.10 -6.89 -0.86
C GLN A 98 -3.43 -6.12 -0.89
N LEU A 99 -3.45 -5.09 -1.74
CA LEU A 99 -4.56 -4.16 -1.97
C LEU A 99 -5.33 -4.59 -3.21
N THR A 100 -6.66 -4.51 -3.14
CA THR A 100 -7.56 -4.60 -4.29
C THR A 100 -8.62 -3.51 -4.21
N ALA A 101 -9.37 -3.30 -5.27
CA ALA A 101 -10.39 -2.25 -5.34
C ALA A 101 -11.58 -2.69 -6.18
N ASP A 102 -12.75 -2.16 -5.83
CA ASP A 102 -13.91 -2.06 -6.70
C ASP A 102 -14.12 -0.59 -7.03
N PHE A 103 -13.57 -0.14 -8.16
CA PHE A 103 -13.65 1.27 -8.58
C PHE A 103 -15.06 1.68 -9.01
N GLY A 104 -15.92 0.72 -9.38
CA GLY A 104 -17.32 0.97 -9.72
C GLY A 104 -18.14 1.26 -8.46
N ALA A 105 -17.90 0.50 -7.39
CA ALA A 105 -18.51 0.73 -6.08
C ALA A 105 -17.79 1.82 -5.26
N GLY A 106 -16.62 2.29 -5.71
CA GLY A 106 -15.83 3.30 -5.01
C GLY A 106 -15.16 2.78 -3.74
N LYS A 107 -14.68 1.54 -3.74
CA LYS A 107 -14.13 0.85 -2.55
C LYS A 107 -12.70 0.37 -2.73
N LEU A 108 -11.91 0.50 -1.66
CA LEU A 108 -10.62 -0.17 -1.47
C LEU A 108 -10.77 -1.33 -0.47
N TYR A 109 -9.95 -2.36 -0.63
CA TYR A 109 -9.89 -3.53 0.25
C TYR A 109 -8.45 -4.01 0.42
N TRP A 110 -8.02 -4.29 1.64
CA TRP A 110 -6.66 -4.78 1.88
C TRP A 110 -6.59 -5.69 3.10
N CYS A 111 -5.50 -6.46 3.15
CA CYS A 111 -5.16 -7.26 4.32
C CYS A 111 -4.23 -6.45 5.25
N ASP A 112 -4.57 -6.42 6.53
CA ASP A 112 -3.65 -6.08 7.61
C ASP A 112 -3.06 -7.40 8.14
N ARG A 113 -1.85 -7.73 7.71
CA ARG A 113 -1.26 -9.07 7.97
C ARG A 113 -1.03 -9.28 9.47
N GLU A 114 -0.24 -8.43 10.10
CA GLU A 114 0.11 -8.55 11.51
C GLU A 114 -1.06 -8.12 12.41
N GLY A 115 -1.97 -7.26 11.94
CA GLY A 115 -3.22 -6.98 12.64
C GLY A 115 -4.31 -8.04 12.44
N MET A 116 -4.07 -9.04 11.60
CA MET A 116 -4.96 -10.18 11.31
C MET A 116 -6.38 -9.76 10.88
N GLN A 117 -6.47 -8.76 10.00
CA GLN A 117 -7.74 -8.18 9.57
C GLN A 117 -7.82 -8.07 8.05
N VAL A 118 -9.05 -8.06 7.54
CA VAL A 118 -9.36 -7.53 6.20
C VAL A 118 -10.15 -6.25 6.41
N LEU A 119 -9.69 -5.17 5.79
CA LEU A 119 -10.28 -3.84 5.93
C LEU A 119 -10.78 -3.32 4.58
N SER A 120 -11.70 -2.36 4.66
CA SER A 120 -12.21 -1.62 3.51
C SER A 120 -12.44 -0.16 3.86
N CYS A 121 -12.36 0.72 2.86
CA CYS A 121 -12.79 2.11 2.94
C CYS A 121 -13.27 2.58 1.56
N ASP A 122 -13.85 3.77 1.50
CA ASP A 122 -14.11 4.46 0.24
C ASP A 122 -12.80 4.93 -0.41
N LEU A 123 -12.83 5.29 -1.70
CA LEU A 123 -11.64 5.75 -2.45
C LEU A 123 -10.99 7.03 -1.87
N ASP A 124 -11.70 7.77 -1.02
CA ASP A 124 -11.20 8.96 -0.32
C ASP A 124 -10.74 8.67 1.12
N GLY A 125 -10.83 7.41 1.56
CA GLY A 125 -10.45 6.97 2.90
C GLY A 125 -11.57 7.04 3.94
N SER A 126 -12.71 7.62 3.59
CA SER A 126 -13.88 7.63 4.46
C SER A 126 -14.49 6.22 4.60
N ASN A 127 -15.40 6.05 5.55
CA ASN A 127 -16.07 4.76 5.79
C ASN A 127 -15.11 3.58 6.00
N LEU A 128 -14.01 3.81 6.73
CA LEU A 128 -13.07 2.77 7.15
C LEU A 128 -13.78 1.72 8.01
N GLN A 129 -13.70 0.47 7.60
CA GLN A 129 -14.38 -0.67 8.20
C GLN A 129 -13.46 -1.89 8.27
N THR A 130 -13.60 -2.65 9.35
CA THR A 130 -13.03 -4.00 9.45
C THR A 130 -14.08 -4.99 8.96
N LEU A 131 -13.79 -5.71 7.88
CA LEU A 131 -14.68 -6.72 7.31
C LEU A 131 -14.50 -8.08 7.95
N ILE A 132 -13.25 -8.44 8.25
CA ILE A 132 -12.89 -9.73 8.84
C ILE A 132 -11.88 -9.48 9.96
N VAL A 133 -12.04 -10.21 11.06
CA VAL A 133 -11.03 -10.35 12.11
C VAL A 133 -10.68 -11.84 12.21
N ALA A 134 -9.44 -12.18 11.86
CA ALA A 134 -8.95 -13.56 11.86
C ALA A 134 -8.29 -13.96 13.19
N GLY A 135 -7.94 -12.99 14.04
CA GLY A 135 -7.35 -13.25 15.36
C GLY A 135 -7.20 -12.01 16.23
N PHE A 136 -6.79 -12.21 17.48
CA PHE A 136 -6.51 -11.16 18.47
C PHE A 136 -5.22 -11.45 19.25
N GLY A 137 -4.47 -10.40 19.55
CA GLY A 137 -3.28 -10.45 20.42
C GLY A 137 -1.99 -10.89 19.72
N ASP A 138 -0.85 -10.43 20.25
CA ASP A 138 0.48 -10.57 19.63
C ASP A 138 0.93 -12.02 19.39
N GLY A 139 0.38 -12.97 20.15
CA GLY A 139 0.69 -14.40 20.00
C GLY A 139 0.00 -15.08 18.81
N ALA A 140 -1.08 -14.50 18.29
CA ALA A 140 -1.82 -15.08 17.16
C ALA A 140 -1.28 -14.61 15.80
N ALA A 141 -0.53 -13.50 15.77
CA ALA A 141 0.02 -12.89 14.56
C ALA A 141 1.43 -13.40 14.18
N ARG A 142 2.02 -14.28 15.00
CA ARG A 142 3.39 -14.80 14.84
C ARG A 142 3.44 -16.17 14.15
#